data_AF-A0A249SMG5-F1
#
_entry.id   AF-A0A249SMG5-F1
#
_cell.length_a   1.000
_cell.length_b   1.000
_cell.length_c   1.000
_cell.angle_alpha   90.00
_cell.angle_beta   90.00
_cell.angle_gamma   90.00
#
_symmetry.space_group_name_H-M   'P 1'
#
loop_
_entity.id
_entity.type
_entity.pdbx_description
1 polymer ?
#
loop_
_entity_poly.entity_id
_entity_poly.type
_entity_poly.pdbx_seq_one_letter_code
_entity_poly.pdbx_strand_id
1 'polypeptide(L)'
;MENKIKNSLTNDSSSNKFYIDSKASKISNQKEKYEQHLNKFETKILEKEEKIVLSETFWITFILKVNLFFFKKYQPKMIYIFNWRYIRRTGKIKRKTLKMAGDVWYKNIVSGSVNWFVLILMFIVMIFPFYWMLVTSFKSNAEIDPSAQQSFFKMLWPESWNLSVYREMLDFISLTSSNQDVTFTRLFVNSFFIATISTLVQLGVSIVGGFAIYNWRTKFNSVFMIIMFSIMMVPGEAMLLGRYTIMIQMGWGNTLAALIVPFIGNVFTMYLMSNAFYSLNKDLKRAAKMDGLNSMQYFLKIALPAISATIITSFIISFIESWNSVLWPVTIMRDDTPWKTIPMMLYRMMQVSGIEPEIAIGYNPINMKMAASFLAILPMIIMFIVFNKWIINGLSKRGSSGSKG
;
A
#
# COMPACT_ATOMS: atom_id res chain seq x y z
N MET A 1 -42.17 29.86 63.73
CA MET A 1 -41.67 30.24 62.39
C MET A 1 -40.83 29.14 61.73
N GLU A 2 -40.09 28.32 62.50
CA GLU A 2 -39.28 27.20 61.96
C GLU A 2 -40.08 26.12 61.22
N ASN A 3 -41.29 25.76 61.67
CA ASN A 3 -42.09 24.75 60.96
C ASN A 3 -42.61 25.20 59.57
N LYS A 4 -42.68 26.51 59.30
CA LYS A 4 -43.00 27.03 57.95
C LYS A 4 -41.78 27.00 57.01
N ILE A 5 -40.57 27.16 57.54
CA ILE A 5 -39.31 27.13 56.77
C ILE A 5 -38.86 25.69 56.49
N LYS A 6 -39.09 24.76 57.42
CA LYS A 6 -38.79 23.33 57.21
C LYS A 6 -39.73 22.71 56.15
N ASN A 7 -41.01 23.08 56.14
CA ASN A 7 -41.96 22.61 55.14
C ASN A 7 -41.76 23.27 53.75
N SER A 8 -41.21 24.48 53.66
CA SER A 8 -40.86 25.07 52.36
C SER A 8 -39.62 24.40 51.74
N LEU A 9 -38.61 24.05 52.55
CA LEU A 9 -37.37 23.38 52.09
C LEU A 9 -37.58 21.90 51.72
N THR A 10 -38.50 21.19 52.39
CA THR A 10 -38.86 19.80 52.04
C THR A 10 -39.78 19.72 50.81
N ASN A 11 -40.68 20.69 50.63
CA ASN A 11 -41.48 20.82 49.40
C ASN A 11 -40.63 21.26 48.19
N ASP A 12 -39.61 22.10 48.37
CA ASP A 12 -38.69 22.51 47.29
C ASP A 12 -37.73 21.40 46.85
N SER A 13 -37.30 20.53 47.77
CA SER A 13 -36.41 19.40 47.44
C SER A 13 -37.15 18.22 46.81
N SER A 14 -38.36 17.90 47.30
CA SER A 14 -39.23 16.89 46.69
C SER A 14 -39.76 17.32 45.32
N SER A 15 -40.17 18.58 45.16
CA SER A 15 -40.59 19.12 43.87
C SER A 15 -39.42 19.17 42.88
N ASN A 16 -38.22 19.64 43.27
CA ASN A 16 -37.04 19.60 42.40
C ASN A 16 -36.68 18.18 41.95
N LYS A 17 -36.76 17.18 42.84
CA LYS A 17 -36.48 15.79 42.49
C LYS A 17 -37.50 15.26 41.47
N PHE A 18 -38.79 15.52 41.68
CA PHE A 18 -39.86 15.18 40.73
C PHE A 18 -39.69 15.89 39.37
N TYR A 19 -39.25 17.15 39.37
CA TYR A 19 -38.94 17.90 38.17
C TYR A 19 -37.74 17.33 37.40
N ILE A 20 -36.69 16.90 38.10
CA ILE A 20 -35.50 16.27 37.50
C ILE A 20 -35.88 14.92 36.88
N ASP A 21 -36.62 14.08 37.59
CA ASP A 21 -37.05 12.76 37.12
C ASP A 21 -38.01 12.88 35.92
N SER A 22 -38.94 13.84 35.94
CA SER A 22 -39.83 14.10 34.80
C SER A 22 -39.08 14.60 33.56
N LYS A 23 -37.99 15.34 33.74
CA LYS A 23 -37.16 15.85 32.65
C LYS A 23 -36.26 14.75 32.06
N ALA A 24 -35.73 13.87 32.90
CA ALA A 24 -34.99 12.68 32.48
C ALA A 24 -35.90 11.72 31.67
N SER A 25 -37.12 11.45 32.17
CA SER A 25 -38.14 10.65 31.48
C SER A 25 -38.55 11.25 30.12
N LYS A 26 -38.68 12.58 30.02
CA LYS A 26 -38.95 13.23 28.73
C LYS A 26 -37.81 13.08 27.72
N ILE A 27 -36.56 13.02 28.17
CA ILE A 27 -35.38 12.85 27.30
C ILE A 27 -35.25 11.40 26.84
N SER A 28 -35.49 10.42 27.73
CA SER A 28 -35.50 9.00 27.35
C SER A 28 -36.57 8.71 26.30
N ASN A 29 -37.77 9.26 26.47
CA ASN A 29 -38.86 9.09 25.50
C ASN A 29 -38.53 9.75 24.15
N GLN A 30 -37.81 10.87 24.13
CA GLN A 30 -37.36 11.50 22.88
C GLN A 30 -36.24 10.72 22.19
N LYS A 31 -35.34 10.11 22.96
CA LYS A 31 -34.29 9.21 22.46
C LYS A 31 -34.92 7.99 21.80
N GLU A 32 -35.84 7.34 22.51
CA GLU A 32 -36.52 6.14 22.01
C GLU A 32 -37.28 6.42 20.71
N LYS A 33 -37.99 7.56 20.61
CA LYS A 33 -38.63 7.98 19.35
C LYS A 33 -37.64 8.20 18.20
N TYR A 34 -36.47 8.78 18.48
CA TYR A 34 -35.43 8.96 17.47
C TYR A 34 -34.85 7.61 17.00
N GLU A 35 -34.58 6.69 17.93
CA GLU A 35 -34.10 5.34 17.63
C GLU A 35 -35.15 4.53 16.86
N GLN A 36 -36.43 4.63 17.21
CA GLN A 36 -37.51 4.03 16.44
C GLN A 36 -37.57 4.56 15.00
N HIS A 37 -37.38 5.88 14.80
CA HIS A 37 -37.33 6.46 13.45
C HIS A 37 -36.12 5.97 12.65
N LEU A 38 -34.96 5.77 13.29
CA LEU A 38 -33.77 5.20 12.65
C LEU A 38 -33.96 3.73 12.30
N ASN A 39 -34.44 2.92 13.24
CA ASN A 39 -34.69 1.50 13.01
C ASN A 39 -35.71 1.29 11.89
N LYS A 40 -36.80 2.08 11.88
CA LYS A 40 -37.80 2.05 10.80
C LYS A 40 -37.23 2.49 9.45
N PHE A 41 -36.20 3.33 9.44
CA PHE A 41 -35.50 3.73 8.22
C PHE A 41 -34.56 2.63 7.72
N GLU A 42 -33.83 1.97 8.62
CA GLU A 42 -32.97 0.82 8.31
C GLU A 42 -33.77 -0.37 7.79
N THR A 43 -34.90 -0.72 8.43
CA THR A 43 -35.77 -1.80 7.93
C THR A 43 -36.28 -1.52 6.53
N LYS A 44 -36.70 -0.27 6.24
CA LYS A 44 -37.13 0.13 4.89
C LYS A 44 -36.00 0.12 3.85
N ILE A 45 -34.75 0.33 4.26
CA ILE A 45 -33.60 0.16 3.37
C ILE A 45 -33.42 -1.31 3.04
N LEU A 46 -33.43 -2.18 4.05
CA LEU A 46 -33.27 -3.62 3.87
C LEU A 46 -34.39 -4.20 2.98
N GLU A 47 -35.65 -3.83 3.22
CA GLU A 47 -36.78 -4.23 2.37
C GLU A 47 -36.61 -3.77 0.91
N LYS A 48 -36.05 -2.58 0.67
CA LYS A 48 -35.79 -2.06 -0.67
C LYS A 48 -34.59 -2.75 -1.33
N GLU A 49 -33.56 -3.09 -0.56
CA GLU A 49 -32.40 -3.84 -1.05
C GLU A 49 -32.76 -5.27 -1.41
N GLU A 50 -33.59 -5.93 -0.59
CA GLU A 50 -34.14 -7.25 -0.87
C GLU A 50 -34.95 -7.26 -2.18
N LYS A 51 -35.80 -6.25 -2.40
CA LYS A 51 -36.54 -6.08 -3.67
C LYS A 51 -35.64 -5.89 -4.89
N ILE A 52 -34.45 -5.29 -4.73
CA ILE A 52 -33.47 -5.15 -5.81
C ILE A 52 -32.80 -6.50 -6.11
N VAL A 53 -32.50 -7.30 -5.08
CA VAL A 53 -31.88 -8.62 -5.22
C VAL A 53 -32.83 -9.61 -5.89
N LEU A 54 -34.13 -9.54 -5.57
CA LEU A 54 -35.17 -10.43 -6.13
C LEU A 54 -35.65 -10.05 -7.54
N SER A 55 -35.28 -8.87 -8.06
CA SER A 55 -35.74 -8.42 -9.38
C SER A 55 -34.90 -9.00 -10.53
N GLU A 56 -35.54 -9.72 -11.46
CA GLU A 56 -34.88 -10.41 -12.58
C GLU A 56 -34.58 -9.51 -13.80
N THR A 57 -35.29 -8.40 -13.96
CA THR A 57 -35.17 -7.51 -15.13
C THR A 57 -34.33 -6.27 -14.85
N PHE A 58 -33.40 -5.97 -15.77
CA PHE A 58 -32.47 -4.85 -15.69
C PHE A 58 -33.16 -3.50 -15.41
N TRP A 59 -34.22 -3.17 -16.15
CA TRP A 59 -34.93 -1.89 -15.98
C TRP A 59 -35.59 -1.73 -14.61
N ILE A 60 -36.13 -2.82 -14.04
CA ILE A 60 -36.72 -2.82 -12.70
C ILE A 60 -35.61 -2.62 -11.64
N THR A 61 -34.48 -3.34 -11.76
CA THR A 61 -33.34 -3.16 -10.85
C THR A 61 -32.82 -1.72 -10.89
N PHE A 62 -32.78 -1.09 -12.08
CA PHE A 62 -32.30 0.26 -12.26
C PHE A 62 -33.21 1.29 -11.59
N ILE A 63 -34.52 1.23 -11.84
CA ILE A 63 -35.50 2.11 -11.20
C ILE A 63 -35.47 1.96 -9.67
N LEU A 64 -35.39 0.72 -9.16
CA LEU A 64 -35.32 0.47 -7.72
C LEU A 64 -34.03 1.01 -7.10
N LYS A 65 -32.87 0.87 -7.76
CA LYS A 65 -31.60 1.46 -7.32
C LYS A 65 -31.66 2.98 -7.29
N VAL A 66 -32.23 3.61 -8.31
CA VAL A 66 -32.44 5.06 -8.35
C VAL A 66 -33.35 5.49 -7.19
N ASN A 67 -34.47 4.79 -6.98
CA ASN A 67 -35.37 5.08 -5.87
C ASN A 67 -34.69 4.93 -4.50
N LEU A 68 -33.90 3.86 -4.30
CA LEU A 68 -33.13 3.64 -3.08
C LEU A 68 -32.09 4.74 -2.86
N PHE A 69 -31.43 5.19 -3.92
CA PHE A 69 -30.46 6.29 -3.85
C PHE A 69 -31.11 7.58 -3.36
N PHE A 70 -32.24 7.98 -3.95
CA PHE A 70 -32.99 9.14 -3.49
C PHE A 70 -33.51 8.95 -2.06
N PHE A 71 -34.00 7.76 -1.73
CA PHE A 71 -34.46 7.44 -0.38
C PHE A 71 -33.34 7.60 0.67
N LYS A 72 -32.15 7.03 0.41
CA LYS A 72 -30.96 7.17 1.27
C LYS A 72 -30.46 8.61 1.37
N LYS A 73 -30.61 9.41 0.32
CA LYS A 73 -30.14 10.81 0.28
C LYS A 73 -31.06 11.78 1.05
N TYR A 74 -32.37 11.59 1.01
CA TYR A 74 -33.34 12.57 1.52
C TYR A 74 -33.99 12.20 2.86
N GLN A 75 -34.25 10.93 3.12
CA GLN A 75 -34.89 10.50 4.38
C GLN A 75 -34.09 10.81 5.66
N PRO A 76 -32.73 10.68 5.69
CA PRO A 76 -31.97 11.06 6.88
C PRO A 76 -32.15 12.53 7.25
N LYS A 77 -32.28 13.41 6.25
CA LYS A 77 -32.53 14.84 6.47
C LYS A 77 -33.92 15.06 7.10
N MET A 78 -34.93 14.33 6.65
CA MET A 78 -36.27 14.39 7.23
C MET A 78 -36.28 13.91 8.68
N ILE A 79 -35.64 12.78 8.99
CA ILE A 79 -35.53 12.26 10.36
C ILE A 79 -34.81 13.26 11.27
N TYR A 80 -33.77 13.93 10.75
CA TYR A 80 -33.06 15.00 11.45
C TYR A 80 -33.97 16.19 11.76
N ILE A 81 -34.78 16.64 10.78
CA ILE A 81 -35.72 17.76 10.94
C ILE A 81 -36.80 17.42 11.99
N PHE A 82 -37.43 16.24 11.88
CA PHE A 82 -38.46 15.80 12.84
C PHE A 82 -37.93 15.71 14.27
N ASN A 83 -36.69 15.25 14.44
CA ASN A 83 -36.06 15.07 15.76
C ASN A 83 -35.10 16.22 16.13
N TRP A 84 -35.20 17.36 15.45
CA TRP A 84 -34.23 18.45 15.57
C TRP A 84 -34.08 18.97 17.01
N ARG A 85 -35.19 19.03 17.76
CA ARG A 85 -35.18 19.45 19.18
C ARG A 85 -34.35 18.52 20.05
N TYR A 86 -34.47 17.21 19.86
CA TYR A 86 -33.69 16.21 20.56
C TYR A 86 -32.21 16.33 20.16
N ILE A 87 -31.91 16.35 18.86
CA ILE A 87 -30.53 16.41 18.33
C ILE A 87 -29.79 17.69 18.75
N ARG A 88 -30.47 18.85 18.76
CA ARG A 88 -29.87 20.10 19.27
C ARG A 88 -29.59 20.03 20.77
N ARG A 89 -30.48 19.42 21.55
CA ARG A 89 -30.31 19.28 23.00
C ARG A 89 -29.18 18.32 23.33
N THR A 90 -29.14 17.15 22.71
CA THR A 90 -28.03 16.19 22.87
C THR A 90 -26.72 16.76 22.35
N GLY A 91 -26.73 17.53 21.25
CA GLY A 91 -25.55 18.25 20.77
C GLY A 91 -25.04 19.30 21.76
N LYS A 92 -25.93 20.04 22.44
CA LYS A 92 -25.55 20.98 23.51
C LYS A 92 -24.98 20.25 24.72
N ILE A 93 -25.61 19.16 25.16
CA ILE A 93 -25.13 18.33 26.28
C ILE A 93 -23.77 17.72 25.93
N LYS A 94 -23.63 17.10 24.74
CA LYS A 94 -22.37 16.55 24.22
C LYS A 94 -21.26 17.60 24.16
N ARG A 95 -21.55 18.81 23.69
CA ARG A 95 -20.57 19.93 23.71
C ARG A 95 -20.20 20.34 25.14
N LYS A 96 -21.15 20.31 26.08
CA LYS A 96 -20.90 20.64 27.49
C LYS A 96 -20.08 19.54 28.17
N THR A 97 -20.39 18.26 27.92
CA THR A 97 -19.63 17.11 28.43
C THR A 97 -18.25 17.02 27.80
N LEU A 98 -18.09 17.29 26.49
CA LEU A 98 -16.78 17.36 25.83
C LEU A 98 -15.95 18.52 26.39
N LYS A 99 -16.56 19.70 26.60
CA LYS A 99 -15.90 20.81 27.30
C LYS A 99 -15.49 20.45 28.74
N MET A 100 -16.34 19.73 29.48
CA MET A 100 -16.05 19.23 30.83
C MET A 100 -14.96 18.15 30.83
N ALA A 101 -14.87 17.34 29.77
CA ALA A 101 -13.82 16.36 29.54
C ALA A 101 -12.53 16.98 28.96
N GLY A 102 -12.46 18.31 28.81
CA GLY A 102 -11.27 19.02 28.31
C GLY A 102 -11.08 19.01 26.80
N ASP A 103 -12.04 18.46 26.04
CA ASP A 103 -12.09 18.39 24.58
C ASP A 103 -12.75 19.67 24.03
N VAL A 104 -11.94 20.73 23.93
CA VAL A 104 -12.36 22.04 23.46
C VAL A 104 -12.05 22.17 21.97
N TRP A 105 -12.97 22.74 21.20
CA TRP A 105 -12.87 22.84 19.73
C TRP A 105 -11.55 23.45 19.21
N TYR A 106 -10.94 24.39 19.94
CA TYR A 106 -9.63 24.94 19.57
C TYR A 106 -8.49 23.93 19.74
N LYS A 107 -8.55 22.98 20.68
CA LYS A 107 -7.55 21.91 20.80
C LYS A 107 -7.58 20.99 19.60
N ASN A 108 -8.75 20.75 19.01
CA ASN A 108 -8.89 19.95 17.78
C ASN A 108 -8.46 20.72 16.52
N ILE A 109 -8.55 22.06 16.52
CA ILE A 109 -7.99 22.88 15.45
C ILE A 109 -6.47 22.98 15.57
N VAL A 110 -5.95 23.22 16.78
CA VAL A 110 -4.51 23.31 17.03
C VAL A 110 -3.85 21.95 16.77
N SER A 111 -4.42 20.84 17.27
CA SER A 111 -3.91 19.50 16.95
C SER A 111 -4.05 19.18 15.46
N GLY A 112 -5.13 19.61 14.81
CA GLY A 112 -5.30 19.51 13.37
C GLY A 112 -4.21 20.26 12.60
N SER A 113 -3.97 21.53 12.91
CA SER A 113 -2.95 22.36 12.27
C SER A 113 -1.53 21.84 12.52
N VAL A 114 -1.24 21.36 13.72
CA VAL A 114 0.05 20.71 14.05
C VAL A 114 0.21 19.44 13.22
N ASN A 115 -0.81 18.60 13.14
CA ASN A 115 -0.78 17.40 12.30
C ASN A 115 -0.55 17.75 10.83
N TRP A 116 -1.26 18.74 10.29
CA TRP A 116 -1.07 19.20 8.90
C TRP A 116 0.34 19.75 8.67
N PHE A 117 0.86 20.55 9.60
CA PHE A 117 2.22 21.07 9.52
C PHE A 117 3.26 19.94 9.51
N VAL A 118 3.13 18.97 10.41
CA VAL A 118 4.01 17.79 10.46
C VAL A 118 3.92 16.98 9.17
N LEU A 119 2.71 16.75 8.66
CA LEU A 119 2.50 16.02 7.41
C LEU A 119 3.11 16.74 6.20
N ILE A 120 2.96 18.06 6.12
CA ILE A 120 3.56 18.88 5.04
C ILE A 120 5.09 18.87 5.16
N LEU A 121 5.63 19.01 6.37
CA LEU A 121 7.06 18.96 6.60
C LEU A 121 7.64 17.59 6.20
N MET A 122 6.99 16.50 6.62
CA MET A 122 7.36 15.14 6.20
C MET A 122 7.29 14.96 4.69
N PHE A 123 6.25 15.49 4.05
CA PHE A 123 6.12 15.46 2.59
C PHE A 123 7.27 16.20 1.90
N ILE A 124 7.62 17.40 2.36
CA ILE A 124 8.73 18.19 1.81
C ILE A 124 10.05 17.44 1.96
N VAL A 125 10.35 16.92 3.15
CA VAL A 125 11.58 16.16 3.42
C VAL A 125 11.65 14.90 2.53
N MET A 126 10.52 14.22 2.33
CA MET A 126 10.46 13.00 1.51
C MET A 126 10.59 13.28 0.01
N ILE A 127 10.00 14.38 -0.49
CA ILE A 127 10.04 14.71 -1.93
C ILE A 127 11.35 15.38 -2.34
N PHE A 128 12.05 16.02 -1.38
CA PHE A 128 13.24 16.81 -1.67
C PHE A 128 14.34 16.04 -2.44
N PRO A 129 14.71 14.78 -2.09
CA PRO A 129 15.71 14.04 -2.86
C PRO A 129 15.28 13.75 -4.31
N PHE A 130 13.98 13.49 -4.53
CA PHE A 130 13.44 13.26 -5.88
C PHE A 130 13.40 14.55 -6.70
N TYR A 131 13.04 15.67 -6.07
CA TYR A 131 13.14 16.99 -6.66
C TYR A 131 14.58 17.32 -7.05
N TRP A 132 15.52 17.07 -6.14
CA TRP A 132 16.94 17.28 -6.38
C TRP A 132 17.45 16.46 -7.56
N MET A 133 17.14 15.16 -7.58
CA MET A 133 17.48 14.25 -8.67
C MET A 133 16.90 14.74 -10.01
N LEU A 134 15.65 15.18 -10.02
CA LEU A 134 15.03 15.71 -11.23
C LEU A 134 15.73 16.98 -11.70
N VAL A 135 15.94 17.97 -10.83
CA VAL A 135 16.58 19.24 -11.21
C VAL A 135 18.03 19.01 -11.67
N THR A 136 18.81 18.22 -10.94
CA THR A 136 20.21 17.94 -11.30
C THR A 136 20.36 17.16 -12.60
N SER A 137 19.35 16.38 -13.01
CA SER A 137 19.34 15.70 -14.31
C SER A 137 19.30 16.64 -15.53
N PHE A 138 18.91 17.91 -15.34
CA PHE A 138 18.86 18.91 -16.41
C PHE A 138 19.99 19.95 -16.36
N LYS A 139 20.82 19.90 -15.31
CA LYS A 139 21.93 20.84 -15.12
C LYS A 139 23.15 20.49 -15.98
N SER A 140 23.83 21.51 -16.47
CA SER A 140 25.09 21.36 -17.20
C SER A 140 26.24 20.91 -16.27
N ASN A 141 27.31 20.33 -16.81
CA ASN A 141 28.48 19.91 -16.01
C ASN A 141 29.13 21.08 -15.26
N ALA A 142 29.16 22.27 -15.88
CA ALA A 142 29.69 23.50 -15.27
C ALA A 142 28.87 23.96 -14.05
N GLU A 143 27.57 23.69 -14.03
CA GLU A 143 26.67 24.03 -12.91
C GLU A 143 26.80 23.07 -11.72
N ILE A 144 27.42 21.90 -11.89
CA ILE A 144 27.50 20.85 -10.85
C ILE A 144 28.93 20.72 -10.30
N ASP A 145 29.88 21.44 -10.88
CA ASP A 145 31.27 21.43 -10.45
C ASP A 145 31.37 21.82 -8.96
N PRO A 146 31.89 20.96 -8.06
CA PRO A 146 32.08 21.28 -6.64
C PRO A 146 32.96 22.51 -6.39
N SER A 147 33.77 22.90 -7.38
CA SER A 147 34.59 24.11 -7.35
C SER A 147 33.80 25.39 -7.66
N ALA A 148 32.63 25.27 -8.30
CA ALA A 148 31.71 26.38 -8.48
C ALA A 148 31.02 26.68 -7.14
N GLN A 149 31.55 27.67 -6.43
CA GLN A 149 31.06 28.14 -5.12
C GLN A 149 29.67 28.78 -5.27
N GLN A 150 28.63 27.96 -5.48
CA GLN A 150 27.26 28.41 -5.71
C GLN A 150 26.50 28.59 -4.40
N SER A 151 25.64 29.61 -4.35
CA SER A 151 24.73 29.78 -3.23
C SER A 151 23.68 28.66 -3.21
N PHE A 152 23.24 28.25 -2.01
CA PHE A 152 22.22 27.20 -1.83
C PHE A 152 20.96 27.45 -2.68
N PHE A 153 20.52 28.71 -2.79
CA PHE A 153 19.36 29.09 -3.60
C PHE A 153 19.57 28.92 -5.10
N LYS A 154 20.77 29.20 -5.63
CA LYS A 154 21.12 28.89 -7.03
C LYS A 154 21.23 27.38 -7.26
N MET A 155 21.56 26.61 -6.24
CA MET A 155 21.64 25.16 -6.36
C MET A 155 20.25 24.50 -6.49
N LEU A 156 19.19 25.12 -5.95
CA LEU A 156 17.82 24.59 -5.99
C LEU A 156 17.16 24.69 -7.37
N TRP A 157 17.61 25.58 -8.25
CA TRP A 157 17.03 25.80 -9.57
C TRP A 157 18.09 25.70 -10.65
N PRO A 158 17.83 25.08 -11.82
CA PRO A 158 18.82 25.08 -12.91
C PRO A 158 18.93 26.48 -13.52
N GLU A 159 20.15 26.90 -13.89
CA GLU A 159 20.33 28.17 -14.63
C GLU A 159 19.81 28.04 -16.06
N SER A 160 19.95 26.84 -16.64
CA SER A 160 19.38 26.47 -17.93
C SER A 160 18.83 25.04 -17.91
N TRP A 161 17.68 24.81 -18.53
CA TRP A 161 17.12 23.47 -18.71
C TRP A 161 17.78 22.81 -19.92
N ASN A 162 18.75 21.92 -19.69
CA ASN A 162 19.48 21.29 -20.78
C ASN A 162 19.07 19.82 -20.96
N LEU A 163 18.47 19.52 -22.12
CA LEU A 163 18.13 18.16 -22.53
C LEU A 163 19.32 17.39 -23.12
N SER A 164 20.44 18.06 -23.43
CA SER A 164 21.64 17.41 -23.97
C SER A 164 22.18 16.35 -23.01
N VAL A 165 22.02 16.54 -21.70
CA VAL A 165 22.44 15.58 -20.66
C VAL A 165 21.83 14.20 -20.89
N TYR A 166 20.57 14.11 -21.33
CA TYR A 166 19.93 12.83 -21.61
C TYR A 166 20.52 12.16 -22.85
N ARG A 167 20.86 12.95 -23.87
CA ARG A 167 21.53 12.44 -25.06
C ARG A 167 22.95 11.95 -24.73
N GLU A 168 23.72 12.76 -24.01
CA GLU A 168 25.06 12.42 -23.54
C GLU A 168 25.04 11.17 -22.66
N MET A 169 24.02 11.02 -21.80
CA MET A 169 23.82 9.81 -20.99
C MET A 169 23.55 8.57 -21.86
N LEU A 170 22.71 8.68 -22.90
CA LEU A 170 22.45 7.57 -23.83
C LEU A 170 23.70 7.20 -24.63
N ASP A 171 24.46 8.20 -25.07
CA ASP A 171 25.72 8.01 -25.79
C ASP A 171 26.77 7.36 -24.87
N PHE A 172 26.90 7.82 -23.62
CA PHE A 172 27.77 7.22 -22.60
C PHE A 172 27.45 5.74 -22.37
N ILE A 173 26.17 5.40 -22.22
CA ILE A 173 25.74 4.01 -22.00
C ILE A 173 26.10 3.11 -23.20
N SER A 174 25.97 3.67 -24.40
CA SER A 174 26.28 2.97 -25.65
C SER A 174 27.79 2.76 -25.81
N LEU A 175 28.62 3.74 -25.41
CA LEU A 175 30.09 3.68 -25.52
C LEU A 175 30.75 2.79 -24.46
N THR A 176 30.28 2.84 -23.21
CA THR A 176 30.83 2.05 -22.09
C THR A 176 30.53 0.54 -22.23
N SER A 177 29.69 0.18 -23.18
CA SER A 177 29.35 -1.21 -23.43
C SER A 177 30.23 -1.80 -24.52
N SER A 178 31.19 -2.65 -24.12
CA SER A 178 32.08 -3.42 -25.01
C SER A 178 31.39 -4.16 -26.17
N ASN A 179 30.07 -4.41 -26.07
CA ASN A 179 29.26 -4.96 -27.15
C ASN A 179 28.45 -3.82 -27.80
N GLN A 180 28.53 -3.69 -29.12
CA GLN A 180 27.95 -2.58 -29.91
C GLN A 180 26.40 -2.44 -29.86
N ASP A 181 25.68 -3.18 -29.01
CA ASP A 181 24.21 -3.24 -28.97
C ASP A 181 23.60 -3.10 -27.55
N VAL A 182 24.26 -2.39 -26.63
CA VAL A 182 23.66 -2.08 -25.32
C VAL A 182 23.09 -0.67 -25.33
N THR A 183 21.84 -0.57 -25.77
CA THR A 183 21.04 0.65 -25.67
C THR A 183 20.33 0.70 -24.31
N PHE A 184 20.06 1.90 -23.80
CA PHE A 184 19.22 2.10 -22.61
C PHE A 184 17.88 1.37 -22.68
N THR A 185 17.26 1.34 -23.86
CA THR A 185 16.02 0.58 -24.14
C THR A 185 16.18 -0.91 -23.82
N ARG A 186 17.31 -1.52 -24.19
CA ARG A 186 17.58 -2.94 -23.91
C ARG A 186 17.75 -3.18 -22.42
N LEU A 187 18.44 -2.29 -21.70
CA LEU A 187 18.57 -2.36 -20.24
C LEU A 187 17.18 -2.32 -19.58
N PHE A 188 16.31 -1.45 -20.07
CA PHE A 188 14.94 -1.32 -19.58
C PHE A 188 14.13 -2.59 -19.83
N VAL A 189 14.13 -3.09 -21.07
CA VAL A 189 13.43 -4.33 -21.45
C VAL A 189 13.94 -5.52 -20.66
N ASN A 190 15.26 -5.67 -20.51
CA ASN A 190 15.85 -6.72 -19.70
C ASN A 190 15.41 -6.63 -18.23
N SER A 191 15.49 -5.44 -17.63
CA SER A 191 15.10 -5.24 -16.22
C SER A 191 13.64 -5.58 -16.00
N PHE A 192 12.77 -5.11 -16.89
CA PHE A 192 11.34 -5.40 -16.83
C PHE A 192 11.06 -6.89 -17.02
N PHE A 193 11.64 -7.49 -18.05
CA PHE A 193 11.49 -8.90 -18.38
C PHE A 193 11.96 -9.82 -17.25
N ILE A 194 13.17 -9.58 -16.73
CA ILE A 194 13.74 -10.34 -15.60
C ILE A 194 12.85 -10.15 -14.37
N ALA A 195 12.47 -8.92 -14.02
CA ALA A 195 11.62 -8.67 -12.87
C ALA A 195 10.25 -9.36 -12.98
N THR A 196 9.61 -9.31 -14.15
CA THR A 196 8.34 -10.00 -14.39
C THR A 196 8.48 -11.52 -14.30
N ILE A 197 9.45 -12.12 -14.99
CA ILE A 197 9.60 -13.58 -15.00
C ILE A 197 10.01 -14.11 -13.63
N SER A 198 11.00 -13.50 -12.98
CA SER A 198 11.41 -13.87 -11.62
C SER A 198 10.22 -13.84 -10.67
N THR A 199 9.42 -12.78 -10.72
CA THR A 199 8.22 -12.63 -9.89
C THR A 199 7.17 -13.70 -10.19
N LEU A 200 6.85 -13.96 -11.47
CA LEU A 200 5.84 -14.94 -11.84
C LEU A 200 6.24 -16.36 -11.45
N VAL A 201 7.49 -16.74 -11.67
CA VAL A 201 8.00 -18.06 -11.30
C VAL A 201 8.02 -18.22 -9.78
N GLN A 202 8.56 -17.23 -9.06
CA GLN A 202 8.57 -17.22 -7.60
C GLN A 202 7.15 -17.29 -7.01
N LEU A 203 6.20 -16.52 -7.56
CA LEU A 203 4.81 -16.55 -7.11
C LEU A 203 4.15 -17.89 -7.41
N GLY A 204 4.39 -18.47 -8.59
CA GLY A 204 3.86 -19.79 -8.94
C GLY A 204 4.28 -20.83 -7.91
N VAL A 205 5.58 -20.88 -7.58
CA VAL A 205 6.12 -21.76 -6.53
C VAL A 205 5.51 -21.44 -5.17
N SER A 206 5.39 -20.16 -4.82
CA SER A 206 4.89 -19.71 -3.52
C SER A 206 3.39 -19.97 -3.32
N ILE A 207 2.58 -19.84 -4.36
CA ILE A 207 1.15 -20.13 -4.35
C ILE A 207 0.92 -21.63 -4.15
N VAL A 208 1.62 -22.46 -4.93
CA VAL A 208 1.54 -23.92 -4.81
C VAL A 208 2.03 -24.37 -3.43
N GLY A 209 3.18 -23.86 -2.98
CA GLY A 209 3.73 -24.16 -1.66
C GLY A 209 2.82 -23.68 -0.52
N GLY A 210 2.25 -22.48 -0.63
CA GLY A 210 1.31 -21.95 0.35
C GLY A 210 0.02 -22.77 0.43
N PHE A 211 -0.51 -23.22 -0.71
CA PHE A 211 -1.68 -24.09 -0.74
C PHE A 211 -1.38 -25.50 -0.20
N ALA A 212 -0.16 -26.01 -0.44
CA ALA A 212 0.31 -27.26 0.16
C ALA A 212 0.37 -27.13 1.69
N ILE A 213 0.98 -26.06 2.22
CA ILE A 213 1.05 -25.79 3.67
C ILE A 213 -0.35 -25.63 4.30
N TYR A 214 -1.30 -25.03 3.58
CA TYR A 214 -2.70 -24.93 4.02
C TYR A 214 -3.40 -26.29 4.17
N ASN A 215 -3.14 -27.22 3.24
CA ASN A 215 -3.76 -28.55 3.25
C ASN A 215 -3.01 -29.55 4.12
N TRP A 216 -1.71 -29.36 4.28
CA TRP A 216 -0.87 -30.20 5.12
C TRP A 216 -1.28 -29.97 6.58
N ARG A 217 -1.94 -30.94 7.20
CA ARG A 217 -2.34 -30.91 8.63
C ARG A 217 -1.74 -32.10 9.35
N THR A 218 -0.45 -32.02 9.63
CA THR A 218 0.28 -33.04 10.40
C THR A 218 0.78 -32.46 11.72
N LYS A 219 1.11 -33.32 12.68
CA LYS A 219 1.73 -32.94 13.94
C LYS A 219 3.06 -32.19 13.79
N PHE A 220 3.72 -32.29 12.63
CA PHE A 220 5.02 -31.68 12.34
C PHE A 220 4.93 -30.31 11.66
N ASN A 221 3.72 -29.80 11.40
CA ASN A 221 3.54 -28.50 10.75
C ASN A 221 4.28 -27.38 11.48
N SER A 222 4.22 -27.36 12.82
CA SER A 222 4.89 -26.34 13.63
C SER A 222 6.40 -26.38 13.45
N VAL A 223 7.00 -27.58 13.38
CA VAL A 223 8.43 -27.75 13.16
C VAL A 223 8.84 -27.26 11.77
N PHE A 224 8.07 -27.61 10.74
CA PHE A 224 8.32 -27.14 9.37
C PHE A 224 8.23 -25.62 9.26
N MET A 225 7.22 -25.00 9.89
CA MET A 225 7.08 -23.54 9.92
C MET A 225 8.23 -22.87 10.66
N ILE A 226 8.69 -23.45 11.78
CA ILE A 226 9.88 -22.96 12.50
C ILE A 226 11.10 -22.99 11.59
N ILE A 227 11.37 -24.12 10.91
CA ILE A 227 12.51 -24.24 9.99
C ILE A 227 12.43 -23.19 8.87
N MET A 228 11.26 -23.03 8.24
CA MET A 228 11.06 -22.00 7.22
C MET A 228 11.40 -20.61 7.75
N PHE A 229 10.84 -20.22 8.90
CA PHE A 229 11.13 -18.90 9.47
C PHE A 229 12.59 -18.73 9.87
N SER A 230 13.25 -19.77 10.38
CA SER A 230 14.68 -19.73 10.68
C SER A 230 15.52 -19.44 9.43
N ILE A 231 15.15 -19.98 8.27
CA ILE A 231 15.82 -19.67 6.99
C ILE A 231 15.62 -18.19 6.62
N MET A 232 14.43 -17.64 6.86
CA MET A 232 14.11 -16.23 6.59
C MET A 232 14.88 -15.25 7.50
N MET A 233 15.34 -15.69 8.68
CA MET A 233 16.15 -14.86 9.58
C MET A 233 17.58 -14.67 9.07
N VAL A 234 18.06 -15.54 8.19
CA VAL A 234 19.39 -15.40 7.59
C VAL A 234 19.33 -14.30 6.53
N PRO A 235 20.15 -13.23 6.64
CA PRO A 235 20.19 -12.18 5.64
C PRO A 235 20.55 -12.73 4.27
N GLY A 236 19.83 -12.30 3.23
CA GLY A 236 20.09 -12.75 1.85
C GLY A 236 21.54 -12.51 1.40
N GLU A 237 22.17 -11.45 1.89
CA GLU A 237 23.55 -11.09 1.55
C GLU A 237 24.59 -12.04 2.16
N ALA A 238 24.30 -12.64 3.32
CA ALA A 238 25.16 -13.67 3.90
C ALA A 238 25.16 -14.95 3.04
N MET A 239 24.08 -15.20 2.29
CA MET A 239 23.95 -16.33 1.38
C MET A 239 24.55 -16.08 -0.01
N LEU A 240 25.05 -14.86 -0.29
CA LEU A 240 25.49 -14.45 -1.63
C LEU A 240 26.59 -15.37 -2.19
N LEU A 241 27.66 -15.59 -1.42
CA LEU A 241 28.78 -16.44 -1.85
C LEU A 241 28.36 -17.90 -2.08
N GLY A 242 27.48 -18.42 -1.22
CA GLY A 242 26.95 -19.78 -1.36
C GLY A 242 26.14 -19.92 -2.66
N ARG A 243 25.23 -18.97 -2.92
CA ARG A 243 24.45 -18.94 -4.17
C ARG A 243 25.36 -18.82 -5.39
N TYR A 244 26.34 -17.92 -5.35
CA TYR A 244 27.31 -17.73 -6.44
C TYR A 244 28.03 -19.05 -6.74
N THR A 245 28.57 -19.70 -5.72
CA THR A 245 29.31 -20.98 -5.86
C THR A 245 28.44 -22.05 -6.51
N ILE A 246 27.19 -22.22 -6.05
CA ILE A 246 26.26 -23.21 -6.61
C ILE A 246 25.96 -22.90 -8.09
N MET A 247 25.71 -21.63 -8.43
CA MET A 247 25.41 -21.25 -9.82
C MET A 247 26.59 -21.46 -10.76
N ILE A 248 27.82 -21.17 -10.32
CA ILE A 248 29.02 -21.44 -11.11
C ILE A 248 29.25 -22.94 -11.27
N GLN A 249 29.08 -23.73 -10.21
CA GLN A 249 29.20 -25.20 -10.26
C GLN A 249 28.15 -25.84 -11.20
N MET A 250 26.95 -25.27 -11.26
CA MET A 250 25.91 -25.68 -12.21
C MET A 250 26.16 -25.22 -13.65
N GLY A 251 27.21 -24.43 -13.90
CA GLY A 251 27.48 -23.85 -15.22
C GLY A 251 26.48 -22.76 -15.64
N TRP A 252 25.71 -22.20 -14.69
CA TRP A 252 24.69 -21.18 -14.97
C TRP A 252 25.22 -19.75 -14.86
N GLY A 253 26.50 -19.56 -14.51
CA GLY A 253 27.13 -18.24 -14.48
C GLY A 253 26.93 -17.47 -15.80
N ASN A 254 26.69 -16.16 -15.71
CA ASN A 254 26.42 -15.31 -16.87
C ASN A 254 25.14 -15.65 -17.68
N THR A 255 24.18 -16.40 -17.13
CA THR A 255 22.94 -16.78 -17.84
C THR A 255 21.67 -16.23 -17.16
N LEU A 256 20.58 -16.15 -17.92
CA LEU A 256 19.27 -15.77 -17.39
C LEU A 256 18.80 -16.67 -16.23
N ALA A 257 19.13 -17.97 -16.27
CA ALA A 257 18.78 -18.91 -15.20
C ALA A 257 19.38 -18.50 -13.85
N ALA A 258 20.63 -18.02 -13.85
CA ALA A 258 21.28 -17.52 -12.64
C ALA A 258 20.61 -16.27 -12.04
N LEU A 259 19.86 -15.49 -12.82
CA LEU A 259 19.11 -14.34 -12.31
C LEU A 259 17.77 -14.72 -11.68
N ILE A 260 17.20 -15.86 -12.04
CA ILE A 260 15.83 -16.26 -11.67
C ILE A 260 15.85 -17.35 -10.60
N VAL A 261 16.51 -18.48 -10.89
CA VAL A 261 16.36 -19.74 -10.14
C VAL A 261 16.72 -19.60 -8.65
N PRO A 262 17.76 -18.85 -8.23
CA PRO A 262 18.10 -18.72 -6.81
C PRO A 262 17.00 -18.09 -5.95
N PHE A 263 16.04 -17.38 -6.55
CA PHE A 263 15.04 -16.57 -5.83
C PHE A 263 13.62 -17.16 -5.89
N ILE A 264 13.40 -18.26 -6.61
CA ILE A 264 12.06 -18.85 -6.77
C ILE A 264 11.50 -19.39 -5.44
N GLY A 265 12.37 -19.81 -4.53
CA GLY A 265 12.05 -20.37 -3.22
C GLY A 265 11.90 -19.30 -2.13
N ASN A 266 11.03 -18.31 -2.31
CA ASN A 266 10.85 -17.25 -1.32
C ASN A 266 9.91 -17.69 -0.19
N VAL A 267 10.49 -17.94 0.98
CA VAL A 267 9.80 -18.35 2.20
C VAL A 267 8.73 -17.33 2.64
N PHE A 268 9.04 -16.04 2.59
CA PHE A 268 8.13 -14.98 3.01
C PHE A 268 6.87 -14.96 2.15
N THR A 269 7.03 -14.98 0.83
CA THR A 269 5.91 -15.00 -0.12
C THR A 269 5.09 -16.28 0.04
N MET A 270 5.73 -17.43 0.19
CA MET A 270 5.05 -18.71 0.43
C MET A 270 4.22 -18.70 1.72
N TYR A 271 4.76 -18.11 2.79
CA TYR A 271 4.05 -17.93 4.05
C TYR A 271 2.84 -16.97 3.92
N LEU A 272 3.00 -15.86 3.20
CA LEU A 272 1.89 -14.94 2.92
C LEU A 272 0.74 -15.65 2.17
N MET A 273 1.07 -16.47 1.16
CA MET A 273 0.07 -17.27 0.43
C MET A 273 -0.64 -18.26 1.36
N SER A 274 0.12 -18.99 2.17
CA SER A 274 -0.43 -19.92 3.17
C SER A 274 -1.41 -19.22 4.11
N ASN A 275 -1.01 -18.08 4.69
CA ASN A 275 -1.86 -17.28 5.56
C ASN A 275 -3.14 -16.79 4.88
N ALA A 276 -3.06 -16.42 3.60
CA ALA A 276 -4.23 -16.02 2.84
C ALA A 276 -5.21 -17.19 2.67
N PHE A 277 -4.72 -18.39 2.34
CA PHE A 277 -5.57 -19.58 2.26
C PHE A 277 -6.16 -19.97 3.61
N TYR A 278 -5.40 -19.84 4.71
CA TYR A 278 -5.92 -20.08 6.07
C TYR A 278 -7.02 -19.10 6.49
N SER A 279 -7.03 -17.89 5.93
CA SER A 279 -8.06 -16.88 6.20
C SER A 279 -9.42 -17.18 5.55
N LEU A 280 -9.46 -18.12 4.60
CA LEU A 280 -10.71 -18.55 3.96
C LEU A 280 -11.56 -19.34 4.94
N ASN A 281 -12.89 -19.15 4.89
CA ASN A 281 -13.81 -19.94 5.71
C ASN A 281 -13.64 -21.44 5.41
N LYS A 282 -13.46 -22.27 6.44
CA LYS A 282 -13.34 -23.73 6.34
C LYS A 282 -14.56 -24.37 5.66
N ASP A 283 -15.73 -23.76 5.78
CA ASP A 283 -16.96 -24.24 5.16
C ASP A 283 -16.95 -24.11 3.64
N LEU A 284 -16.16 -23.16 3.10
CA LEU A 284 -16.03 -22.96 1.66
C LEU A 284 -15.49 -24.22 0.96
N LYS A 285 -14.50 -24.89 1.59
CA LYS A 285 -13.93 -26.14 1.09
C LYS A 285 -14.91 -27.31 1.22
N ARG A 286 -15.73 -27.33 2.27
CA ARG A 286 -16.75 -28.37 2.49
C ARG A 286 -17.88 -28.24 1.47
N ALA A 287 -18.40 -27.02 1.25
CA ALA A 287 -19.42 -26.72 0.26
C ALA A 287 -18.94 -27.11 -1.14
N ALA A 288 -17.73 -26.70 -1.54
CA ALA A 288 -17.16 -27.09 -2.82
C ALA A 288 -17.07 -28.61 -3.02
N LYS A 289 -16.77 -29.36 -1.95
CA LYS A 289 -16.76 -30.83 -1.98
C LYS A 289 -18.16 -31.42 -2.15
N MET A 290 -19.19 -30.81 -1.55
CA MET A 290 -20.59 -31.19 -1.76
C MET A 290 -21.05 -30.91 -3.19
N ASP A 291 -20.54 -29.85 -3.81
CA ASP A 291 -20.76 -29.51 -5.22
C ASP A 291 -19.96 -30.39 -6.21
N GLY A 292 -19.27 -31.43 -5.72
CA GLY A 292 -18.52 -32.39 -6.53
C GLY A 292 -17.17 -31.87 -7.07
N LEU A 293 -16.70 -30.71 -6.62
CA LEU A 293 -15.40 -30.17 -7.04
C LEU A 293 -14.25 -31.01 -6.43
N ASN A 294 -13.31 -31.42 -7.29
CA ASN A 294 -12.07 -32.02 -6.82
C ASN A 294 -11.12 -30.94 -6.22
N SER A 295 -10.03 -31.38 -5.57
CA SER A 295 -9.14 -30.44 -4.87
C SER A 295 -8.42 -29.44 -5.79
N MET A 296 -8.10 -29.85 -7.03
CA MET A 296 -7.47 -28.96 -8.02
C MET A 296 -8.48 -27.93 -8.57
N GLN A 297 -9.72 -28.36 -8.79
CA GLN A 297 -10.81 -27.48 -9.18
C GLN A 297 -11.14 -26.48 -8.07
N TYR A 298 -11.18 -26.92 -6.80
CA TYR A 298 -11.31 -26.01 -5.66
C TYR A 298 -10.17 -24.99 -5.61
N PHE A 299 -8.93 -25.45 -5.80
CA PHE A 299 -7.75 -24.58 -5.84
C PHE A 299 -7.89 -23.49 -6.92
N LEU A 300 -8.07 -23.88 -8.19
CA LEU A 300 -8.09 -22.95 -9.32
C LEU A 300 -9.34 -22.07 -9.37
N LYS A 301 -10.52 -22.63 -9.10
CA LYS A 301 -11.80 -21.93 -9.32
C LYS A 301 -12.27 -21.12 -8.11
N ILE A 302 -11.87 -21.51 -6.89
CA ILE A 302 -12.41 -20.93 -5.65
C ILE A 302 -11.30 -20.32 -4.80
N ALA A 303 -10.31 -21.12 -4.39
CA ALA A 303 -9.31 -20.67 -3.42
C ALA A 303 -8.41 -19.58 -4.02
N LEU A 304 -7.93 -19.76 -5.25
CA LEU A 304 -7.00 -18.85 -5.90
C LEU A 304 -7.64 -17.47 -6.19
N PRO A 305 -8.85 -17.35 -6.78
CA PRO A 305 -9.50 -16.06 -6.97
C PRO A 305 -9.85 -15.37 -5.64
N ALA A 306 -10.17 -16.13 -4.60
CA ALA A 306 -10.51 -15.59 -3.28
C ALA A 306 -9.33 -14.86 -2.60
N ILE A 307 -8.09 -15.25 -2.88
CA ILE A 307 -6.88 -14.61 -2.35
C ILE A 307 -6.20 -13.65 -3.35
N SER A 308 -6.88 -13.27 -4.43
CA SER A 308 -6.35 -12.40 -5.50
C SER A 308 -5.71 -11.11 -4.98
N ALA A 309 -6.27 -10.49 -3.94
CA ALA A 309 -5.69 -9.30 -3.32
C ALA A 309 -4.30 -9.54 -2.72
N THR A 310 -4.07 -10.71 -2.11
CA THR A 310 -2.76 -11.10 -1.60
C THR A 310 -1.80 -11.42 -2.74
N ILE A 311 -2.26 -12.11 -3.79
CA ILE A 311 -1.44 -12.40 -4.98
C ILE A 311 -0.94 -11.11 -5.63
N ILE A 312 -1.82 -10.13 -5.85
CA ILE A 312 -1.46 -8.83 -6.44
C ILE A 312 -0.46 -8.09 -5.54
N THR A 313 -0.71 -8.06 -4.23
CA THR A 313 0.21 -7.40 -3.28
C THR A 313 1.59 -8.05 -3.31
N SER A 314 1.66 -9.38 -3.28
CA SER A 314 2.93 -10.11 -3.35
C SER A 314 3.62 -9.96 -4.70
N PHE A 315 2.88 -9.88 -5.81
CA PHE A 315 3.44 -9.56 -7.13
C PHE A 315 4.15 -8.22 -7.12
N ILE A 316 3.51 -7.18 -6.59
CA ILE A 316 4.10 -5.84 -6.55
C ILE A 316 5.37 -5.83 -5.70
N ILE A 317 5.33 -6.42 -4.51
CA ILE A 317 6.49 -6.49 -3.60
C ILE A 317 7.65 -7.22 -4.28
N SER A 318 7.42 -8.42 -4.81
CA SER A 318 8.50 -9.22 -5.43
C SER A 318 8.99 -8.62 -6.75
N PHE A 319 8.12 -7.94 -7.51
CA PHE A 319 8.54 -7.18 -8.69
C PHE A 319 9.47 -6.03 -8.32
N ILE A 320 9.14 -5.26 -7.28
CA ILE A 320 9.98 -4.18 -6.78
C ILE A 320 11.33 -4.71 -6.28
N GLU A 321 11.33 -5.83 -5.55
CA GLU A 321 12.57 -6.50 -5.10
C GLU A 321 13.45 -6.91 -6.28
N SER A 322 12.87 -7.53 -7.31
CA SER A 322 13.62 -7.96 -8.48
C SER A 322 14.07 -6.78 -9.35
N TRP A 323 13.26 -5.73 -9.48
CA TRP A 323 13.59 -4.51 -10.22
C TRP A 323 14.74 -3.75 -9.55
N ASN A 324 14.76 -3.69 -8.22
CA ASN A 324 15.80 -2.98 -7.46
C ASN A 324 17.05 -3.83 -7.18
N SER A 325 17.13 -5.04 -7.72
CA SER A 325 18.26 -5.93 -7.49
C SER A 325 19.52 -5.40 -8.16
N VAL A 326 20.54 -5.09 -7.34
CA VAL A 326 21.86 -4.63 -7.79
C VAL A 326 22.93 -5.67 -7.49
N LEU A 327 23.04 -6.06 -6.22
CA LEU A 327 24.20 -6.82 -5.73
C LEU A 327 24.34 -8.17 -6.42
N TRP A 328 23.24 -8.91 -6.57
CA TRP A 328 23.27 -10.22 -7.22
C TRP A 328 23.61 -10.13 -8.72
N PRO A 329 22.89 -9.36 -9.57
CA PRO A 329 23.23 -9.22 -10.98
C PRO A 329 24.66 -8.78 -11.24
N VAL A 330 25.18 -7.79 -10.47
CA VAL A 330 26.57 -7.32 -10.61
C VAL A 330 27.58 -8.43 -10.28
N THR A 331 27.26 -9.32 -9.35
CA THR A 331 28.17 -10.38 -8.89
C THR A 331 28.20 -11.58 -9.86
N ILE A 332 27.05 -11.98 -10.39
CA ILE A 332 26.94 -13.24 -11.18
C ILE A 332 27.04 -13.04 -12.70
N MET A 333 26.82 -11.81 -13.17
CA MET A 333 26.92 -11.46 -14.60
C MET A 333 28.28 -10.91 -14.94
N ARG A 334 28.77 -11.24 -16.13
CA ARG A 334 30.00 -10.71 -16.70
C ARG A 334 29.73 -9.48 -17.58
N ASP A 335 30.78 -8.78 -17.98
CA ASP A 335 30.69 -7.57 -18.80
C ASP A 335 30.14 -7.80 -20.20
N ASP A 336 30.34 -9.00 -20.74
CA ASP A 336 29.87 -9.43 -22.06
C ASP A 336 28.40 -9.88 -22.06
N THR A 337 27.74 -9.91 -20.90
CA THR A 337 26.38 -10.43 -20.78
C THR A 337 25.38 -9.64 -21.65
N PRO A 338 24.44 -10.33 -22.34
CA PRO A 338 23.30 -9.66 -22.96
C PRO A 338 22.21 -9.27 -21.94
N TRP A 339 22.29 -9.74 -20.69
CA TRP A 339 21.26 -9.61 -19.64
C TRP A 339 21.52 -8.46 -18.67
N LYS A 340 22.18 -7.39 -19.11
CA LYS A 340 22.42 -6.20 -18.28
C LYS A 340 21.10 -5.54 -17.90
N THR A 341 20.97 -5.18 -16.62
CA THR A 341 19.80 -4.48 -16.07
C THR A 341 20.14 -3.02 -15.79
N ILE A 342 19.11 -2.17 -15.65
CA ILE A 342 19.25 -0.75 -15.29
C ILE A 342 19.99 -0.58 -13.96
N PRO A 343 19.61 -1.25 -12.85
CA PRO A 343 20.32 -1.08 -11.59
C PRO A 343 21.79 -1.51 -11.66
N MET A 344 22.09 -2.57 -12.42
CA MET A 344 23.46 -3.02 -12.67
C MET A 344 24.26 -1.95 -13.44
N MET A 345 23.67 -1.33 -14.46
CA MET A 345 24.30 -0.25 -15.21
C MET A 345 24.51 1.00 -14.35
N LEU A 346 23.49 1.40 -13.59
CA LEU A 346 23.60 2.53 -12.66
C LEU A 346 24.70 2.31 -11.63
N TYR A 347 24.82 1.11 -11.07
CA TYR A 347 25.90 0.77 -10.15
C TYR A 347 27.27 0.97 -10.80
N ARG A 348 27.45 0.50 -12.04
CA ARG A 348 28.70 0.72 -12.80
C ARG A 348 28.96 2.19 -13.06
N MET A 349 27.95 2.96 -13.47
CA MET A 349 28.07 4.41 -13.64
C MET A 349 28.48 5.11 -12.35
N MET A 350 27.97 4.67 -11.19
CA MET A 350 28.36 5.24 -9.90
C MET A 350 29.84 5.01 -9.59
N GLN A 351 30.41 3.88 -10.00
CA GLN A 351 31.82 3.55 -9.82
C GLN A 351 32.77 4.35 -10.73
N VAL A 352 32.28 4.84 -11.88
CA VAL A 352 33.08 5.70 -12.77
C VAL A 352 33.32 7.05 -12.07
N SER A 353 34.54 7.27 -11.60
CA SER A 353 34.99 8.46 -10.89
C SER A 353 36.02 9.24 -11.70
N GLY A 354 35.56 10.04 -12.68
CA GLY A 354 36.27 11.19 -13.25
C GLY A 354 37.70 11.03 -13.81
N ILE A 355 38.28 9.82 -13.83
CA ILE A 355 39.67 9.56 -14.28
C ILE A 355 39.76 8.13 -14.84
N GLU A 356 38.94 7.77 -15.82
CA GLU A 356 39.24 6.61 -16.68
C GLU A 356 39.84 7.13 -18.01
N PRO A 357 41.11 6.82 -18.32
CA PRO A 357 41.80 7.38 -19.48
C PRO A 357 41.22 6.96 -20.84
N GLU A 358 40.42 5.90 -20.89
CA GLU A 358 39.79 5.41 -22.13
C GLU A 358 38.49 6.14 -22.51
N ILE A 359 37.84 6.81 -21.55
CA ILE A 359 36.60 7.57 -21.78
C ILE A 359 36.88 9.01 -21.36
N ALA A 360 37.44 9.80 -22.29
CA ALA A 360 37.87 11.18 -22.11
C ALA A 360 36.72 12.14 -21.72
N ILE A 361 36.28 12.07 -20.46
CA ILE A 361 35.33 13.02 -19.87
C ILE A 361 35.98 13.50 -18.57
N GLY A 362 36.55 14.70 -18.61
CA GLY A 362 37.33 15.29 -17.49
C GLY A 362 36.54 15.66 -16.23
N TYR A 363 35.34 15.10 -16.02
CA TYR A 363 34.47 15.43 -14.89
C TYR A 363 33.64 14.20 -14.45
N ASN A 364 33.34 14.10 -13.15
CA ASN A 364 32.39 13.12 -12.62
C ASN A 364 30.97 13.46 -13.13
N PRO A 365 30.34 12.64 -14.00
CA PRO A 365 29.12 13.01 -14.71
C PRO A 365 27.87 12.84 -13.82
N ILE A 366 27.78 13.63 -12.75
CA ILE A 366 26.73 13.57 -11.73
C ILE A 366 25.35 13.80 -12.37
N ASN A 367 25.23 14.75 -13.29
CA ASN A 367 24.01 14.98 -14.08
C ASN A 367 23.55 13.73 -14.84
N MET A 368 24.45 13.03 -15.52
CA MET A 368 24.10 11.81 -16.26
C MET A 368 23.67 10.68 -15.31
N LYS A 369 24.35 10.54 -14.16
CA LYS A 369 23.96 9.59 -13.11
C LYS A 369 22.54 9.89 -12.59
N MET A 370 22.21 11.16 -12.39
CA MET A 370 20.88 11.61 -11.96
C MET A 370 19.82 11.42 -13.05
N ALA A 371 20.14 11.69 -14.31
CA ALA A 371 19.25 11.46 -15.46
C ALA A 371 18.91 9.98 -15.62
N ALA A 372 19.92 9.11 -15.57
CA ALA A 372 19.71 7.66 -15.64
C ALA A 372 18.90 7.14 -14.44
N SER A 373 19.17 7.66 -13.23
CA SER A 373 18.41 7.30 -12.01
C SER A 373 16.95 7.76 -12.08
N PHE A 374 16.70 8.96 -12.62
CA PHE A 374 15.35 9.48 -12.82
C PHE A 374 14.54 8.55 -13.74
N LEU A 375 15.10 8.17 -14.90
CA LEU A 375 14.45 7.23 -15.82
C LEU A 375 14.23 5.84 -15.21
N ALA A 376 15.16 5.37 -14.37
CA ALA A 376 15.06 4.09 -13.68
C ALA A 376 13.91 4.00 -12.66
N ILE A 377 13.49 5.13 -12.09
CA ILE A 377 12.42 5.19 -11.08
C ILE A 377 11.03 5.32 -11.73
N LEU A 378 10.93 5.83 -12.96
CA LEU A 378 9.64 6.03 -13.65
C LEU A 378 8.73 4.77 -13.67
N PRO A 379 9.23 3.55 -13.94
CA PRO A 379 8.38 2.36 -13.97
C PRO A 379 7.78 2.03 -12.61
N MET A 380 8.52 2.29 -11.53
CA MET A 380 8.02 2.11 -10.17
C MET A 380 6.93 3.11 -9.83
N ILE A 381 7.06 4.37 -10.28
CA ILE A 381 6.01 5.39 -10.11
C ILE A 381 4.75 4.98 -10.87
N ILE A 382 4.89 4.54 -12.13
CA ILE A 382 3.77 4.07 -12.95
C ILE A 382 3.09 2.86 -12.30
N MET A 383 3.87 1.88 -11.86
CA MET A 383 3.38 0.72 -11.11
C MET A 383 2.60 1.17 -9.86
N PHE A 384 3.14 2.07 -9.06
CA PHE A 384 2.44 2.57 -7.87
C PHE A 384 1.12 3.25 -8.21
N ILE A 385 1.09 4.14 -9.22
CA ILE A 385 -0.13 4.84 -9.64
C ILE A 385 -1.19 3.85 -10.13
N VAL A 386 -0.80 2.87 -10.94
CA VAL A 386 -1.69 1.82 -11.44
C VAL A 386 -2.21 0.97 -10.28
N PHE A 387 -1.32 0.55 -9.38
CA PHE A 387 -1.64 -0.46 -8.37
C PHE A 387 -2.14 0.07 -7.01
N ASN A 388 -2.10 1.39 -6.77
CA ASN A 388 -2.41 1.99 -5.46
C ASN A 388 -3.77 1.56 -4.87
N LYS A 389 -4.81 1.44 -5.71
CA LYS A 389 -6.16 1.07 -5.26
C LYS A 389 -6.19 -0.35 -4.69
N TRP A 390 -5.49 -1.30 -5.31
CA TRP A 390 -5.45 -2.68 -4.82
C TRP A 390 -4.62 -2.80 -3.54
N ILE A 391 -3.50 -2.08 -3.45
CA ILE A 391 -2.67 -2.01 -2.24
C ILE A 391 -3.51 -1.46 -1.06
N ILE A 392 -4.20 -0.34 -1.26
CA ILE A 392 -5.03 0.30 -0.21
C ILE A 392 -6.20 -0.59 0.20
N ASN A 393 -6.88 -1.22 -0.77
CA ASN A 393 -8.02 -2.11 -0.48
C ASN A 393 -7.59 -3.40 0.25
N GLY A 394 -6.40 -3.93 -0.05
CA GLY A 394 -5.83 -5.10 0.64
C GLY A 394 -5.53 -4.82 2.12
N LEU A 395 -5.00 -3.64 2.43
CA LEU A 395 -4.67 -3.21 3.80
C LEU A 395 -5.92 -2.78 4.58
N SER A 396 -6.86 -2.08 3.94
CA SER A 396 -8.06 -1.52 4.57
C SER A 396 -9.02 -2.60 5.12
N LYS A 397 -9.13 -3.76 4.45
CA LYS A 397 -9.99 -4.87 4.93
C LYS A 397 -9.58 -5.45 6.29
N ARG A 398 -8.32 -5.27 6.72
CA ARG A 398 -7.88 -5.66 8.07
C ARG A 398 -8.20 -4.62 9.15
N GLY A 399 -8.37 -3.35 8.79
CA GLY A 399 -8.66 -2.27 9.75
C GLY A 399 -10.13 -2.17 10.17
N SER A 400 -11.07 -2.55 9.31
CA SER A 400 -12.50 -2.37 9.58
C SER A 400 -13.14 -3.44 10.48
N SER A 401 -12.42 -4.53 10.80
CA SER A 401 -12.92 -5.60 11.67
C SER A 401 -12.54 -5.44 13.14
N GLY A 402 -11.67 -4.47 13.49
CA GLY A 402 -11.11 -4.32 14.84
C GLY A 402 -11.49 -3.04 15.59
N SER A 403 -12.30 -2.15 15.00
CA SER A 403 -12.70 -0.89 15.63
C SER A 403 -14.23 -0.80 15.76
N LYS A 404 -14.80 -1.76 16.48
CA LYS A 404 -16.10 -1.63 17.17
C LYS A 404 -16.04 -2.51 18.42
N GLY A 405 -15.38 -1.99 19.45
CA GLY A 405 -15.52 -2.41 20.84
C GLY A 405 -16.07 -1.25 21.62
#